data_AF-A0A9E7ENH6-F1
#
_entry.id   AF-A0A9E7ENH6-F1
#
_cell.length_a   1.000
_cell.length_b   1.000
_cell.length_c   1.000
_cell.angle_alpha   90.00
_cell.angle_beta   90.00
_cell.angle_gamma   90.00
#
_symmetry.space_group_name_H-M   'P 1'
#
loop_
_entity.id
_entity.type
_entity.pdbx_description
1 polymer ?
#
loop_
_entity_poly.entity_id
_entity_poly.type
_entity_poly.pdbx_seq_one_letter_code
_entity_poly.pdbx_strand_id
1 'polypeptide(L)'
;MIHMYTNVISGFAARLTESELEAMSAMPGFVRAYPDRIGPSLPFDEDTIAVGAFGAIEKGVFVSCAAGNSGPVPSTLSNEAPWILTVAASTMDRNIRVTVMLGNGLSFDGESIFQPNSFPPALYPLVYAGANGNPATALCANGSFDGFDVKGKIVLCDRGGGIARLEKGAAVLSAGGIGMILANQATDGYSTLADAHVLPASHVGFAAGDQIKAYINSSSNPTSAFLFKGTILGTSPAPAITSFSSRGPSLASPGILKPDITGPGVSVLAAYTGTTFNIISGTSMSTPHLSGIAALIKSARPDWSPAAIKSAIMTTASVVDHSGKPIVNEQLLPADLFAIGAGHVNPVKASNPGLVYDLSADDYIAYLCGLGYASKQVSVIARRTIDCSAVSSIPEKDLNYPSISVTLGGNTTYAMVERRVKNVGNAGSTYWAEVGAPYGTYARVHPPVLRFNYVNQEKRFFVVFKMVGGGGGSQGYLKWVSVNHEVRSPISITYKH
;
A
#
# COMPACT_ATOMS: atom_id res chain seq x y z
N MET A 1 -12.87 27.75 3.62
CA MET A 1 -12.36 28.07 2.28
C MET A 1 -12.20 26.73 1.55
N ILE A 2 -13.02 26.45 0.54
CA ILE A 2 -12.90 25.23 -0.28
C ILE A 2 -11.92 25.57 -1.40
N HIS A 3 -10.73 24.95 -1.38
CA HIS A 3 -9.76 25.13 -2.45
C HIS A 3 -10.20 24.28 -3.65
N MET A 4 -10.60 24.94 -4.75
CA MET A 4 -10.79 24.29 -6.05
C MET A 4 -9.46 24.29 -6.80
N TYR A 5 -9.05 23.13 -7.26
CA TYR A 5 -7.85 22.95 -8.08
C TYR A 5 -8.19 23.24 -9.55
N THR A 6 -7.43 24.12 -10.21
CA THR A 6 -7.62 24.44 -11.63
C THR A 6 -6.97 23.44 -12.58
N ASN A 7 -5.98 22.67 -12.12
CA ASN A 7 -5.33 21.61 -12.89
C ASN A 7 -5.05 20.42 -11.99
N VAL A 8 -5.92 19.40 -12.05
CA VAL A 8 -5.68 18.08 -11.46
C VAL A 8 -5.52 17.11 -12.63
N ILE A 9 -4.33 16.52 -12.79
CA ILE A 9 -4.20 15.33 -13.64
C ILE A 9 -4.63 14.15 -12.77
N SER A 10 -5.91 13.77 -12.86
CA SER A 10 -6.38 12.50 -12.33
C SER A 10 -6.12 11.42 -13.38
N GLY A 11 -5.03 10.68 -13.22
CA GLY A 11 -4.85 9.40 -13.92
C GLY A 11 -5.37 8.28 -13.03
N PHE A 12 -6.35 7.52 -13.50
CA PHE A 12 -6.67 6.22 -12.94
C PHE A 12 -6.48 5.19 -14.04
N ALA A 13 -5.85 4.06 -13.71
CA ALA A 13 -5.90 2.91 -14.60
C ALA A 13 -7.32 2.34 -14.53
N ALA A 14 -8.05 2.38 -15.65
CA ALA A 14 -9.30 1.68 -15.82
C ALA A 14 -9.15 0.64 -16.93
N ARG A 15 -9.80 -0.52 -16.73
CA ARG A 15 -10.09 -1.41 -17.85
C ARG A 15 -11.26 -0.79 -18.59
N LEU A 16 -10.96 -0.22 -19.74
CA LEU A 16 -11.95 0.32 -20.65
C LEU A 16 -12.07 -0.65 -21.83
N THR A 17 -13.29 -0.92 -22.28
CA THR A 17 -13.51 -1.45 -23.63
C THR A 17 -13.08 -0.39 -24.66
N GLU A 18 -12.91 -0.78 -25.92
CA GLU A 18 -12.63 0.18 -27.00
C GLU A 18 -13.73 1.26 -27.08
N SER A 19 -15.00 0.86 -26.94
CA SER A 19 -16.14 1.79 -26.95
C SER A 19 -16.14 2.76 -25.75
N GLU A 20 -15.74 2.30 -24.56
CA GLU A 20 -15.61 3.15 -23.38
C GLU A 20 -14.44 4.14 -23.53
N LEU A 21 -13.33 3.70 -24.14
CA LEU A 21 -12.20 4.56 -24.44
C LEU A 21 -12.57 5.63 -25.48
N GLU A 22 -13.27 5.28 -26.56
CA GLU A 22 -13.77 6.24 -27.53
C GLU A 22 -14.69 7.28 -26.88
N ALA A 23 -15.64 6.82 -26.05
CA ALA A 23 -16.52 7.70 -25.30
C ALA A 23 -15.74 8.66 -24.37
N MET A 24 -14.73 8.14 -23.66
CA MET A 24 -13.85 8.97 -22.81
C MET A 24 -13.03 9.97 -23.63
N SER A 25 -12.55 9.57 -24.81
CA SER A 25 -11.72 10.42 -25.66
C SER A 25 -12.45 11.68 -26.17
N ALA A 26 -13.78 11.61 -26.22
CA ALA A 26 -14.65 12.72 -26.58
C ALA A 26 -15.00 13.65 -25.40
N MET A 27 -14.62 13.32 -24.17
CA MET A 27 -14.95 14.13 -22.99
C MET A 27 -14.08 15.40 -22.90
N PRO A 28 -14.64 16.56 -22.53
CA PRO A 28 -13.86 17.77 -22.26
C PRO A 28 -12.78 17.52 -21.21
N GLY A 29 -11.54 17.86 -21.52
CA GLY A 29 -10.38 17.64 -20.64
C GLY A 29 -9.64 16.33 -20.87
N PHE A 30 -10.10 15.47 -21.78
CA PHE A 30 -9.31 14.34 -22.24
C PHE A 30 -8.06 14.83 -22.97
N VAL A 31 -6.88 14.44 -22.48
CA VAL A 31 -5.59 14.81 -23.08
C VAL A 31 -5.07 13.68 -23.95
N ARG A 32 -5.02 12.45 -23.41
CA ARG A 32 -4.59 11.25 -24.10
C ARG A 32 -4.92 10.01 -23.29
N ALA A 33 -4.99 8.88 -23.97
CA ALA A 33 -4.94 7.55 -23.37
C ALA A 33 -3.84 6.74 -24.04
N TYR A 34 -3.26 5.82 -23.28
CA TYR A 34 -2.31 4.84 -23.79
C TYR A 34 -2.75 3.47 -23.30
N PRO A 35 -2.62 2.43 -24.14
CA PRO A 35 -2.78 1.05 -23.67
C PRO A 35 -1.75 0.79 -22.59
N ASP A 36 -2.21 0.53 -21.37
CA ASP A 36 -1.34 0.11 -20.28
C ASP A 36 -1.24 -1.42 -20.28
N ARG A 37 -0.02 -1.95 -20.16
CA ARG A 37 0.17 -3.39 -20.03
C ARG A 37 0.02 -3.75 -18.56
N ILE A 38 -1.12 -4.33 -18.22
CA ILE A 38 -1.28 -5.00 -16.91
C ILE A 38 -0.32 -6.18 -16.91
N GLY A 39 0.80 -6.04 -16.20
CA GLY A 39 1.90 -7.01 -16.24
C GLY A 39 2.89 -6.80 -15.10
N PRO A 40 3.98 -7.59 -15.07
CA PRO A 40 5.06 -7.42 -14.10
C PRO A 40 5.72 -6.03 -14.24
N SER A 41 6.56 -5.67 -13.28
CA SER A 41 7.42 -4.48 -13.37
C SER A 41 8.11 -4.37 -14.73
N LEU A 42 8.01 -3.19 -15.36
CA LEU A 42 8.68 -2.86 -16.60
C LEU A 42 9.92 -1.98 -16.33
N PRO A 43 10.92 -1.97 -17.25
CA PRO A 43 11.92 -0.91 -17.27
C PRO A 43 11.26 0.47 -17.35
N PHE A 44 11.87 1.49 -16.74
CA PHE A 44 11.23 2.81 -16.62
C PHE A 44 10.98 3.53 -17.95
N ASP A 45 11.70 3.19 -19.02
CA ASP A 45 11.50 3.73 -20.37
C ASP A 45 10.34 3.07 -21.13
N GLU A 46 9.91 1.89 -20.68
CA GLU A 46 8.74 1.18 -21.21
C GLU A 46 7.48 1.39 -20.36
N ASP A 47 7.63 1.89 -19.13
CA ASP A 47 6.53 2.25 -18.24
C ASP A 47 6.00 3.66 -18.55
N THR A 48 4.81 3.72 -19.16
CA THR A 48 4.19 4.99 -19.55
C THR A 48 3.85 5.90 -18.35
N ILE A 49 3.57 5.32 -17.18
CA ILE A 49 3.33 6.08 -15.94
C ILE A 49 4.66 6.65 -15.45
N ALA A 50 5.75 5.88 -15.49
CA ALA A 50 7.07 6.37 -15.12
C ALA A 50 7.51 7.54 -16.02
N VAL A 51 7.41 7.41 -17.35
CA VAL A 51 7.73 8.47 -18.32
C VAL A 51 6.86 9.72 -18.11
N GLY A 52 5.55 9.53 -17.96
CA GLY A 52 4.61 10.64 -17.71
C GLY A 52 4.88 11.35 -16.38
N ALA A 53 5.11 10.59 -15.31
CA ALA A 53 5.41 11.11 -14.00
C ALA A 53 6.74 11.85 -13.96
N PHE A 54 7.76 11.38 -14.68
CA PHE A 54 9.03 12.10 -14.78
C PHE A 54 8.81 13.51 -15.35
N GLY A 55 8.00 13.59 -16.40
CA GLY A 55 7.66 14.85 -17.01
C GLY A 55 6.88 15.83 -16.12
N ALA A 56 6.05 15.32 -15.21
CA ALA A 56 5.39 16.12 -14.20
C ALA A 56 6.40 16.66 -13.16
N ILE A 57 7.34 15.81 -12.74
CA ILE A 57 8.38 16.14 -11.76
C ILE A 57 9.34 17.21 -12.28
N GLU A 58 9.70 17.18 -13.57
CA GLU A 58 10.46 18.26 -14.24
C GLU A 58 9.78 19.63 -14.15
N LYS A 59 8.45 19.65 -13.99
CA LYS A 59 7.65 20.87 -13.85
C LYS A 59 7.28 21.17 -12.39
N GLY A 60 7.89 20.47 -11.43
CA GLY A 60 7.63 20.66 -10.01
C GLY A 60 6.27 20.13 -9.56
N VAL A 61 5.64 19.23 -10.33
CA VAL A 61 4.35 18.61 -10.01
C VAL A 61 4.58 17.26 -9.32
N PHE A 62 4.00 17.10 -8.14
CA PHE A 62 4.06 15.87 -7.35
C PHE A 62 3.17 14.78 -7.94
N VAL A 63 3.65 13.53 -7.94
CA VAL A 63 2.91 12.37 -8.44
C VAL A 63 2.84 11.28 -7.38
N SER A 64 1.62 10.87 -7.04
CA SER A 64 1.33 9.73 -6.17
C SER A 64 0.67 8.62 -6.98
N CYS A 65 1.14 7.39 -6.83
CA CYS A 65 0.56 6.23 -7.48
C CYS A 65 0.30 5.09 -6.48
N ALA A 66 -0.69 4.27 -6.79
CA ALA A 66 -1.02 3.08 -6.02
C ALA A 66 0.07 2.01 -6.16
N ALA A 67 0.42 1.30 -5.09
CA ALA A 67 1.36 0.17 -5.19
C ALA A 67 0.79 -1.02 -5.99
N GLY A 68 -0.54 -1.17 -6.06
CA GLY A 68 -1.22 -2.31 -6.65
C GLY A 68 -1.97 -3.15 -5.63
N ASN A 69 -2.86 -4.02 -6.12
CA ASN A 69 -3.75 -4.86 -5.30
C ASN A 69 -3.48 -6.37 -5.48
N SER A 70 -2.23 -6.74 -5.76
CA SER A 70 -1.80 -8.11 -6.10
C SER A 70 -0.94 -8.75 -5.00
N GLY A 71 -0.95 -8.20 -3.79
CA GLY A 71 -0.30 -8.80 -2.63
C GLY A 71 -0.94 -10.13 -2.20
N PRO A 72 -0.38 -10.79 -1.16
CA PRO A 72 0.71 -10.32 -0.31
C PRO A 72 2.09 -10.89 -0.67
N VAL A 73 2.21 -11.58 -1.80
CA VAL A 73 3.49 -12.18 -2.23
C VAL A 73 4.51 -11.07 -2.55
N PRO A 74 5.82 -11.26 -2.26
CA PRO A 74 6.87 -10.31 -2.61
C PRO A 74 6.90 -9.93 -4.09
N SER A 75 7.42 -8.74 -4.39
CA SER A 75 7.63 -8.21 -5.76
C SER A 75 6.36 -8.19 -6.62
N THR A 76 5.24 -7.82 -6.01
CA THR A 76 3.92 -7.71 -6.67
C THR A 76 3.49 -6.26 -6.92
N LEU A 77 4.29 -5.29 -6.47
CA LEU A 77 3.99 -3.88 -6.67
C LEU A 77 4.35 -3.39 -8.08
N SER A 78 3.80 -2.23 -8.41
CA SER A 78 4.04 -1.48 -9.65
C SER A 78 4.33 -0.02 -9.29
N ASN A 79 4.46 0.85 -10.30
CA ASN A 79 4.75 2.28 -10.12
C ASN A 79 6.05 2.50 -9.34
N GLU A 80 7.10 1.81 -9.77
CA GLU A 80 8.35 1.65 -9.00
C GLU A 80 9.31 2.83 -9.14
N ALA A 81 9.05 3.75 -10.08
CA ALA A 81 9.97 4.84 -10.38
C ALA A 81 10.30 5.69 -9.14
N PRO A 82 11.57 6.07 -8.90
CA PRO A 82 11.96 6.81 -7.70
C PRO A 82 11.31 8.20 -7.59
N TRP A 83 10.92 8.80 -8.72
CA TRP A 83 10.25 10.11 -8.73
C TRP A 83 8.74 10.04 -8.43
N ILE A 84 8.16 8.84 -8.30
CA ILE A 84 6.76 8.62 -7.91
C ILE A 84 6.68 8.31 -6.41
N LEU A 85 5.71 8.86 -5.67
CA LEU A 85 5.33 8.36 -4.35
C LEU A 85 4.44 7.11 -4.51
N THR A 86 4.95 5.93 -4.18
CA THR A 86 4.22 4.65 -4.30
C THR A 86 3.54 4.30 -2.98
N VAL A 87 2.21 4.17 -3.00
CA VAL A 87 1.38 4.13 -1.80
C VAL A 87 0.74 2.76 -1.59
N ALA A 88 1.05 2.14 -0.45
CA ALA A 88 0.40 0.92 0.05
C ALA A 88 -0.93 1.20 0.75
N ALA A 89 -1.72 0.15 0.97
CA ALA A 89 -3.00 0.21 1.65
C ALA A 89 -2.93 -0.37 3.05
N SER A 90 -3.48 0.39 4.00
CA SER A 90 -3.70 -0.03 5.37
C SER A 90 -5.15 0.22 5.80
N THR A 91 -5.56 -0.48 6.85
CA THR A 91 -6.85 -0.28 7.51
C THR A 91 -6.87 1.05 8.27
N MET A 92 -8.09 1.46 8.63
CA MET A 92 -8.37 2.47 9.64
C MET A 92 -8.97 1.79 10.88
N ASP A 93 -9.16 2.52 11.97
CA ASP A 93 -9.74 2.03 13.23
C ASP A 93 -11.28 1.92 13.19
N ARG A 94 -11.85 1.89 11.99
CA ARG A 94 -13.28 1.77 11.72
C ARG A 94 -13.58 0.44 11.04
N ASN A 95 -14.50 -0.32 11.63
CA ASN A 95 -15.07 -1.51 11.00
C ASN A 95 -16.58 -1.36 10.82
N ILE A 96 -17.12 -1.96 9.76
CA ILE A 96 -18.58 -2.08 9.55
C ILE A 96 -18.99 -3.49 9.92
N ARG A 97 -19.27 -3.68 11.21
CA ARG A 97 -19.22 -4.96 11.90
C ARG A 97 -20.49 -5.78 11.70
N VAL A 98 -20.31 -7.04 11.30
CA VAL A 98 -21.34 -8.09 11.31
C VAL A 98 -20.76 -9.33 11.98
N THR A 99 -21.24 -9.64 13.19
CA THR A 99 -20.77 -10.81 13.94
C THR A 99 -21.56 -12.04 13.52
N VAL A 100 -20.86 -13.11 13.15
CA VAL A 100 -21.39 -14.45 12.91
C VAL A 100 -21.50 -15.16 14.25
N MET A 101 -22.72 -15.43 14.72
CA MET A 101 -22.96 -16.19 15.96
C MET A 101 -23.44 -17.59 15.60
N LEU A 102 -22.67 -18.61 15.98
CA LEU A 102 -22.98 -20.01 15.73
C LEU A 102 -23.95 -20.57 16.77
N GLY A 103 -24.69 -21.64 16.42
CA GLY A 103 -25.62 -22.29 17.33
C GLY A 103 -25.00 -22.90 18.59
N ASN A 104 -23.68 -23.11 18.61
CA ASN A 104 -22.93 -23.51 19.81
C ASN A 104 -22.48 -22.33 20.70
N GLY A 105 -22.85 -21.10 20.36
CA GLY A 105 -22.53 -19.88 21.10
C GLY A 105 -21.21 -19.21 20.71
N LEU A 106 -20.35 -19.86 19.90
CA LEU A 106 -19.15 -19.20 19.39
C LEU A 106 -19.52 -18.03 18.46
N SER A 107 -18.74 -16.96 18.53
CA SER A 107 -18.99 -15.74 17.76
C SER A 107 -17.71 -15.26 17.06
N PHE A 108 -17.86 -14.86 15.80
CA PHE A 108 -16.77 -14.42 14.94
C PHE A 108 -17.10 -13.08 14.30
N ASP A 109 -16.21 -12.12 14.49
CA ASP A 109 -16.36 -10.81 13.88
C ASP A 109 -15.95 -10.83 12.41
N GLY A 110 -16.84 -10.31 11.56
CA GLY A 110 -16.54 -10.00 10.16
C GLY A 110 -17.13 -8.66 9.77
N GLU A 111 -17.11 -8.36 8.48
CA GLU A 111 -17.56 -7.07 7.95
C GLU A 111 -18.51 -7.18 6.77
N SER A 112 -19.44 -6.23 6.69
CA SER A 112 -20.35 -6.04 5.55
C SER A 112 -21.07 -4.70 5.69
N ILE A 113 -21.25 -4.00 4.55
CA ILE A 113 -22.04 -2.77 4.47
C ILE A 113 -23.53 -3.10 4.49
N PHE A 114 -23.93 -4.23 3.89
CA PHE A 114 -25.34 -4.59 3.80
C PHE A 114 -25.84 -5.17 5.13
N GLN A 115 -26.55 -4.33 5.90
CA GLN A 115 -27.09 -4.64 7.23
C GLN A 115 -28.60 -4.33 7.29
N PRO A 116 -29.46 -5.21 6.74
CA PRO A 116 -30.90 -4.96 6.66
C PRO A 116 -31.59 -5.12 8.02
N ASN A 117 -32.37 -4.12 8.43
CA ASN A 117 -33.23 -4.19 9.63
C ASN A 117 -34.30 -5.29 9.54
N SER A 118 -34.65 -5.70 8.33
CA SER A 118 -35.68 -6.72 8.07
C SER A 118 -35.19 -8.16 8.24
N PHE A 119 -33.89 -8.38 8.51
CA PHE A 119 -33.35 -9.71 8.72
C PHE A 119 -33.22 -10.00 10.23
N PRO A 120 -34.07 -10.86 10.81
CA PRO A 120 -34.07 -11.13 12.23
C PRO A 120 -32.74 -11.73 12.71
N PRO A 121 -32.26 -11.38 13.91
CA PRO A 121 -31.10 -12.03 14.53
C PRO A 121 -31.49 -13.41 15.10
N ALA A 122 -31.99 -14.30 14.23
CA ALA A 122 -32.41 -15.66 14.56
C ALA A 122 -31.40 -16.69 14.06
N LEU A 123 -31.41 -17.88 14.66
CA LEU A 123 -30.61 -19.01 14.18
C LEU A 123 -31.26 -19.60 12.93
N TYR A 124 -30.51 -19.62 11.84
CA TYR A 124 -30.86 -20.26 10.58
C TYR A 124 -29.95 -21.46 10.32
N PRO A 125 -30.40 -22.48 9.57
CA PRO A 125 -29.53 -23.57 9.15
C PRO A 125 -28.30 -23.04 8.41
N LEU A 126 -27.14 -23.60 8.74
CA LEU A 126 -25.85 -23.23 8.18
C LEU A 126 -25.30 -24.39 7.34
N VAL A 127 -24.74 -24.10 6.16
CA VAL A 127 -24.10 -25.13 5.32
C VAL A 127 -22.78 -24.61 4.75
N TYR A 128 -21.77 -25.47 4.65
CA TYR A 128 -20.55 -25.18 3.91
C TYR A 128 -20.70 -25.62 2.46
N ALA A 129 -20.58 -24.69 1.51
CA ALA A 129 -20.77 -24.97 0.09
C ALA A 129 -19.78 -26.01 -0.46
N GLY A 130 -18.58 -26.13 0.13
CA GLY A 130 -17.59 -27.13 -0.25
C GLY A 130 -17.77 -28.51 0.37
N ALA A 131 -18.86 -28.75 1.12
CA ALA A 131 -19.09 -30.03 1.80
C ALA A 131 -19.26 -31.23 0.84
N ASN A 132 -19.64 -30.97 -0.42
CA ASN A 132 -19.73 -31.99 -1.48
C ASN A 132 -18.39 -32.28 -2.18
N GLY A 133 -17.30 -31.62 -1.77
CA GLY A 133 -15.97 -31.76 -2.39
C GLY A 133 -15.80 -31.06 -3.75
N ASN A 134 -16.81 -30.33 -4.24
CA ASN A 134 -16.73 -29.60 -5.51
C ASN A 134 -16.08 -28.22 -5.30
N PRO A 135 -14.92 -27.92 -5.92
CA PRO A 135 -14.24 -26.64 -5.76
C PRO A 135 -15.07 -25.43 -6.25
N ALA A 136 -15.87 -25.60 -7.31
CA ALA A 136 -16.71 -24.53 -7.83
C ALA A 136 -17.83 -24.19 -6.83
N THR A 137 -18.44 -25.21 -6.21
CA THR A 137 -19.46 -25.01 -5.17
C THR A 137 -18.85 -24.40 -3.92
N ALA A 138 -17.66 -24.85 -3.48
CA ALA A 138 -16.94 -24.24 -2.36
C ALA A 138 -16.73 -22.72 -2.56
N LEU A 139 -16.43 -22.31 -3.79
CA LEU A 139 -16.28 -20.91 -4.18
C LEU A 139 -17.61 -20.18 -4.40
N CYS A 140 -18.76 -20.85 -4.27
CA CYS A 140 -20.09 -20.33 -4.58
C CYS A 140 -20.14 -19.73 -6.00
N ALA A 141 -19.54 -20.43 -6.96
CA ALA A 141 -19.56 -20.03 -8.35
C ALA A 141 -20.99 -20.06 -8.91
N ASN A 142 -21.28 -19.20 -9.88
CA ASN A 142 -22.59 -19.18 -10.53
C ASN A 142 -22.92 -20.55 -11.14
N GLY A 143 -24.14 -21.05 -10.91
CA GLY A 143 -24.59 -22.36 -11.39
C GLY A 143 -23.97 -23.58 -10.68
N SER A 144 -23.16 -23.40 -9.63
CA SER A 144 -22.45 -24.51 -8.97
C SER A 144 -23.25 -25.25 -7.88
N PHE A 145 -24.49 -24.83 -7.61
CA PHE A 145 -25.34 -25.40 -6.56
C PHE A 145 -26.27 -26.53 -7.05
N ASP A 146 -26.14 -26.98 -8.30
CA ASP A 146 -26.93 -28.10 -8.82
C ASP A 146 -26.71 -29.36 -7.96
N GLY A 147 -27.80 -29.88 -7.37
CA GLY A 147 -27.74 -31.01 -6.44
C GLY A 147 -27.23 -30.67 -5.04
N PHE A 148 -27.06 -29.37 -4.70
CA PHE A 148 -26.62 -28.92 -3.37
C PHE A 148 -27.65 -27.95 -2.76
N ASP A 149 -28.42 -28.44 -1.78
CA ASP A 149 -29.53 -27.67 -1.19
C ASP A 149 -29.05 -26.55 -0.24
N VAL A 150 -29.18 -25.31 -0.69
CA VAL A 150 -28.92 -24.08 0.07
C VAL A 150 -30.18 -23.29 0.42
N LYS A 151 -31.37 -23.77 0.03
CA LYS A 151 -32.60 -22.99 0.12
C LYS A 151 -32.97 -22.70 1.57
N GLY A 152 -33.14 -21.42 1.92
CA GLY A 152 -33.48 -21.00 3.29
C GLY A 152 -32.31 -21.09 4.28
N LYS A 153 -31.07 -21.29 3.81
CA LYS A 153 -29.88 -21.48 4.65
C LYS A 153 -28.90 -20.31 4.55
N ILE A 154 -28.08 -20.14 5.58
CA ILE A 154 -26.84 -19.36 5.51
C ILE A 154 -25.76 -20.26 4.90
N VAL A 155 -25.05 -19.76 3.90
CA VAL A 155 -24.04 -20.51 3.16
C VAL A 155 -22.64 -19.97 3.48
N LEU A 156 -21.74 -20.84 3.96
CA LEU A 156 -20.32 -20.53 4.04
C LEU A 156 -19.68 -20.77 2.67
N CYS A 157 -19.07 -19.72 2.11
CA CYS A 157 -18.38 -19.71 0.82
C CYS A 157 -16.90 -19.38 1.00
N ASP A 158 -16.04 -20.02 0.21
CA ASP A 158 -14.61 -19.70 0.16
C ASP A 158 -14.34 -18.51 -0.78
N ARG A 159 -13.47 -17.61 -0.33
CA ARG A 159 -12.90 -16.54 -1.15
C ARG A 159 -11.97 -17.11 -2.23
N GLY A 160 -11.81 -16.36 -3.33
CA GLY A 160 -10.88 -16.67 -4.40
C GLY A 160 -11.56 -17.17 -5.68
N GLY A 161 -10.77 -17.82 -6.55
CA GLY A 161 -11.21 -18.38 -7.83
C GLY A 161 -11.39 -17.36 -8.96
N GLY A 162 -10.94 -16.11 -8.77
CA GLY A 162 -11.22 -15.03 -9.72
C GLY A 162 -12.68 -14.56 -9.73
N ILE A 163 -13.51 -15.07 -8.81
CA ILE A 163 -14.94 -14.76 -8.70
C ILE A 163 -15.12 -13.59 -7.73
N ALA A 164 -15.83 -12.55 -8.16
CA ALA A 164 -16.07 -11.38 -7.33
C ALA A 164 -16.91 -11.73 -6.09
N ARG A 165 -16.63 -11.09 -4.94
CA ARG A 165 -17.35 -11.42 -3.69
C ARG A 165 -18.85 -11.15 -3.78
N LEU A 166 -19.23 -10.11 -4.54
CA LEU A 166 -20.64 -9.80 -4.80
C LEU A 166 -21.30 -10.84 -5.70
N GLU A 167 -20.56 -11.38 -6.68
CA GLU A 167 -21.03 -12.45 -7.57
C GLU A 167 -21.29 -13.75 -6.79
N LYS A 168 -20.41 -14.11 -5.85
CA LYS A 168 -20.64 -15.24 -4.93
C LYS A 168 -21.95 -15.07 -4.14
N GLY A 169 -22.19 -13.87 -3.63
CA GLY A 169 -23.46 -13.53 -2.98
C GLY A 169 -24.65 -13.70 -3.92
N ALA A 170 -24.56 -13.15 -5.13
CA ALA A 170 -25.64 -13.28 -6.12
C ALA A 170 -25.96 -14.75 -6.48
N ALA A 171 -24.94 -15.61 -6.57
CA ALA A 171 -25.11 -17.04 -6.79
C ALA A 171 -25.86 -17.71 -5.61
N VAL A 172 -25.47 -17.40 -4.37
CA VAL A 172 -26.15 -17.91 -3.16
C VAL A 172 -27.61 -17.46 -3.13
N LEU A 173 -27.89 -16.18 -3.38
CA LEU A 173 -29.26 -15.64 -3.42
C LEU A 173 -30.10 -16.32 -4.50
N SER A 174 -29.55 -16.48 -5.70
CA SER A 174 -30.25 -17.09 -6.84
C SER A 174 -30.60 -18.56 -6.59
N ALA A 175 -29.76 -19.28 -5.83
CA ALA A 175 -30.03 -20.65 -5.40
C ALA A 175 -31.00 -20.74 -4.19
N GLY A 176 -31.51 -19.60 -3.70
CA GLY A 176 -32.48 -19.53 -2.61
C GLY A 176 -31.85 -19.46 -1.20
N GLY A 177 -30.53 -19.29 -1.10
CA GLY A 177 -29.85 -19.00 0.16
C GLY A 177 -30.26 -17.64 0.73
N ILE A 178 -30.30 -17.52 2.05
CA ILE A 178 -30.78 -16.31 2.75
C ILE A 178 -29.65 -15.49 3.38
N GLY A 179 -28.43 -16.03 3.38
CA GLY A 179 -27.28 -15.44 4.02
C GLY A 179 -25.96 -16.02 3.51
N MET A 180 -24.88 -15.26 3.57
CA MET A 180 -23.55 -15.72 3.14
C MET A 180 -22.47 -15.35 4.15
N ILE A 181 -21.70 -16.33 4.59
CA ILE A 181 -20.45 -16.09 5.30
C ILE A 181 -19.33 -16.30 4.28
N LEU A 182 -18.55 -15.26 3.99
CA LEU A 182 -17.40 -15.36 3.10
C LEU A 182 -16.15 -15.62 3.95
N ALA A 183 -15.52 -16.77 3.79
CA ALA A 183 -14.29 -17.14 4.49
C ALA A 183 -13.06 -16.80 3.63
N ASN A 184 -12.10 -16.09 4.21
CA ASN A 184 -10.81 -15.82 3.57
C ASN A 184 -10.01 -17.09 3.26
N GLN A 185 -9.10 -16.98 2.30
CA GLN A 185 -8.03 -17.96 2.11
C GLN A 185 -6.89 -17.70 3.11
N ALA A 186 -6.01 -18.68 3.31
CA ALA A 186 -4.85 -18.54 4.20
C ALA A 186 -3.95 -17.34 3.82
N THR A 187 -3.82 -17.06 2.52
CA THR A 187 -3.07 -15.91 1.98
C THR A 187 -3.73 -14.57 2.31
N ASP A 188 -5.05 -14.51 2.45
CA ASP A 188 -5.76 -13.29 2.83
C ASP A 188 -5.73 -13.01 4.34
N GLY A 189 -5.50 -14.06 5.14
CA GLY A 189 -5.40 -13.98 6.60
C GLY A 189 -6.61 -13.27 7.22
N TYR A 190 -6.35 -12.24 8.03
CA TYR A 190 -7.37 -11.46 8.74
C TYR A 190 -7.96 -10.30 7.93
N SER A 191 -7.55 -10.10 6.67
CA SER A 191 -8.00 -8.96 5.87
C SER A 191 -9.46 -9.07 5.46
N THR A 192 -10.33 -8.27 6.07
CA THR A 192 -11.76 -8.19 5.74
C THR A 192 -12.06 -6.94 4.91
N LEU A 193 -13.07 -7.02 4.04
CA LEU A 193 -13.56 -5.90 3.25
C LEU A 193 -15.07 -5.77 3.49
N ALA A 194 -15.49 -4.60 3.96
CA ALA A 194 -16.92 -4.32 4.06
C ALA A 194 -17.50 -4.06 2.67
N ASP A 195 -18.27 -5.00 2.12
CA ASP A 195 -18.96 -4.85 0.84
C ASP A 195 -20.47 -4.69 1.00
N ALA A 196 -21.09 -4.01 0.04
CA ALA A 196 -22.54 -3.91 -0.08
C ALA A 196 -23.07 -5.16 -0.79
N HIS A 197 -23.12 -6.28 -0.07
CA HIS A 197 -23.65 -7.54 -0.58
C HIS A 197 -25.13 -7.44 -0.98
N VAL A 198 -25.55 -8.29 -1.92
CA VAL A 198 -26.94 -8.40 -2.40
C VAL A 198 -27.86 -9.14 -1.42
N LEU A 199 -27.29 -9.70 -0.34
CA LEU A 199 -27.97 -10.47 0.69
C LEU A 199 -27.19 -10.31 2.02
N PRO A 200 -27.81 -10.61 3.18
CA PRO A 200 -27.16 -10.62 4.49
C PRO A 200 -25.83 -11.38 4.49
N ALA A 201 -24.72 -10.69 4.72
CA ALA A 201 -23.41 -11.32 4.63
C ALA A 201 -22.44 -10.85 5.71
N SER A 202 -21.43 -11.68 5.98
CA SER A 202 -20.27 -11.31 6.78
C SER A 202 -18.99 -11.89 6.15
N HIS A 203 -18.03 -11.02 5.87
CA HIS A 203 -16.70 -11.42 5.41
C HIS A 203 -15.79 -11.60 6.63
N VAL A 204 -15.31 -12.83 6.85
CA VAL A 204 -14.50 -13.22 8.02
C VAL A 204 -13.07 -13.61 7.62
N GLY A 205 -12.14 -13.45 8.58
CA GLY A 205 -10.76 -13.88 8.41
C GLY A 205 -10.60 -15.40 8.31
N PHE A 206 -9.43 -15.85 7.85
CA PHE A 206 -9.15 -17.27 7.58
C PHE A 206 -9.36 -18.16 8.80
N ALA A 207 -8.77 -17.80 9.95
CA ALA A 207 -8.88 -18.58 11.18
C ALA A 207 -10.33 -18.70 11.68
N ALA A 208 -11.14 -17.65 11.53
CA ALA A 208 -12.57 -17.70 11.84
C ALA A 208 -13.31 -18.63 10.86
N GLY A 209 -13.02 -18.53 9.56
CA GLY A 209 -13.54 -19.43 8.54
C GLY A 209 -13.28 -20.91 8.85
N ASP A 210 -12.05 -21.26 9.23
CA ASP A 210 -11.68 -22.63 9.61
C ASP A 210 -12.44 -23.12 10.84
N GLN A 211 -12.61 -22.28 11.85
CA GLN A 211 -13.40 -22.64 13.04
C GLN A 211 -14.89 -22.82 12.71
N ILE A 212 -15.44 -22.00 11.82
CA ILE A 212 -16.83 -22.17 11.36
C ILE A 212 -16.97 -23.48 10.55
N LYS A 213 -16.01 -23.80 9.67
CA LYS A 213 -15.98 -25.10 8.95
C LYS A 213 -15.90 -26.28 9.93
N ALA A 214 -15.05 -26.19 10.95
CA ALA A 214 -14.92 -27.22 11.97
C ALA A 214 -16.24 -27.41 12.74
N TYR A 215 -16.93 -26.31 13.10
CA TYR A 215 -18.24 -26.38 13.72
C TYR A 215 -19.27 -27.08 12.82
N ILE A 216 -19.36 -26.68 11.55
CA ILE A 216 -20.27 -27.29 10.57
C ILE A 216 -20.06 -28.81 10.51
N ASN A 217 -18.80 -29.26 10.46
CA ASN A 217 -18.47 -30.70 10.40
C ASN A 217 -18.75 -31.46 11.70
N SER A 218 -18.77 -30.77 12.85
CA SER A 218 -18.98 -31.38 14.17
C SER A 218 -20.45 -31.48 14.59
N SER A 219 -21.36 -30.80 13.89
CA SER A 219 -22.78 -30.70 14.25
C SER A 219 -23.65 -31.41 13.21
N SER A 220 -24.67 -32.12 13.67
CA SER A 220 -25.69 -32.71 12.79
C SER A 220 -26.70 -31.68 12.27
N ASN A 221 -26.87 -30.56 12.97
CA ASN A 221 -27.77 -29.46 12.61
C ASN A 221 -27.10 -28.09 12.86
N PRO A 222 -26.02 -27.77 12.11
CA PRO A 222 -25.31 -26.51 12.29
C PRO A 222 -26.22 -25.33 11.99
N THR A 223 -26.15 -24.30 12.83
CA THR A 223 -26.92 -23.06 12.66
C THR A 223 -26.06 -21.83 12.88
N SER A 224 -26.49 -20.70 12.34
CA SER A 224 -25.84 -19.40 12.53
C SER A 224 -26.87 -18.27 12.52
N ALA A 225 -26.52 -17.17 13.16
CA ALA A 225 -27.19 -15.89 13.08
C ALA A 225 -26.20 -14.80 12.67
N PHE A 226 -26.71 -13.73 12.05
CA PHE A 226 -25.95 -12.48 11.88
C PHE A 226 -26.39 -11.47 12.93
N LEU A 227 -25.40 -10.89 13.63
CA LEU A 227 -25.61 -9.75 14.50
C LEU A 227 -25.03 -8.51 13.82
N PHE A 228 -25.92 -7.69 13.26
CA PHE A 228 -25.57 -6.41 12.65
C PHE A 228 -25.24 -5.39 13.74
N LYS A 229 -24.00 -4.90 13.76
CA LYS A 229 -23.50 -3.97 14.79
C LYS A 229 -23.28 -2.56 14.26
N GLY A 230 -23.49 -2.33 12.96
CA GLY A 230 -23.23 -1.05 12.31
C GLY A 230 -21.74 -0.69 12.31
N THR A 231 -21.44 0.60 12.44
CA THR A 231 -20.07 1.11 12.45
C THR A 231 -19.49 1.09 13.86
N ILE A 232 -18.32 0.46 14.02
CA ILE A 232 -17.54 0.43 15.26
C ILE A 232 -16.24 1.21 15.02
N LEU A 233 -15.87 2.08 15.97
CA LEU A 233 -14.65 2.91 15.95
C LEU A 233 -13.67 2.46 17.04
N GLY A 234 -12.40 2.85 16.89
CA GLY A 234 -11.33 2.49 17.83
C GLY A 234 -10.92 1.01 17.77
N THR A 235 -11.13 0.35 16.64
CA THR A 235 -10.73 -1.06 16.47
C THR A 235 -9.21 -1.20 16.39
N SER A 236 -8.68 -2.32 16.87
CA SER A 236 -7.25 -2.63 16.90
C SER A 236 -7.01 -4.02 16.32
N PRO A 237 -5.91 -4.26 15.58
CA PRO A 237 -4.86 -3.29 15.20
C PRO A 237 -5.32 -2.33 14.10
N ALA A 238 -4.95 -1.04 14.22
CA ALA A 238 -5.17 -0.05 13.18
C ALA A 238 -4.12 1.09 13.24
N PRO A 239 -3.45 1.43 12.13
CA PRO A 239 -3.46 0.72 10.85
C PRO A 239 -2.85 -0.69 10.93
N ALA A 240 -3.42 -1.60 10.14
CA ALA A 240 -2.83 -2.87 9.75
C ALA A 240 -2.75 -2.93 8.23
N ILE A 241 -1.73 -3.59 7.70
CA ILE A 241 -1.58 -3.78 6.27
C ILE A 241 -2.54 -4.88 5.80
N THR A 242 -3.22 -4.61 4.69
CA THR A 242 -4.16 -5.56 4.07
C THR A 242 -3.45 -6.52 3.11
N SER A 243 -4.02 -7.72 2.92
CA SER A 243 -3.48 -8.81 2.10
C SER A 243 -3.30 -8.39 0.65
N PHE A 244 -4.28 -7.68 0.09
CA PHE A 244 -4.23 -7.28 -1.31
C PHE A 244 -3.14 -6.25 -1.59
N SER A 245 -2.68 -5.47 -0.61
CA SER A 245 -1.70 -4.42 -0.87
C SER A 245 -0.41 -5.03 -1.40
N SER A 246 -0.05 -4.71 -2.65
CA SER A 246 1.15 -5.24 -3.28
C SER A 246 2.43 -4.95 -2.47
N ARG A 247 3.40 -5.86 -2.57
CA ARG A 247 4.67 -5.83 -1.82
C ARG A 247 5.86 -5.53 -2.71
N GLY A 248 6.88 -4.91 -2.12
CA GLY A 248 8.22 -4.87 -2.71
C GLY A 248 8.97 -6.20 -2.56
N PRO A 249 10.27 -6.25 -2.88
CA PRO A 249 11.08 -5.15 -3.42
C PRO A 249 10.67 -4.74 -4.83
N SER A 250 11.10 -3.53 -5.24
CA SER A 250 11.09 -3.10 -6.65
C SER A 250 11.96 -4.04 -7.48
N LEU A 251 11.45 -4.45 -8.65
CA LEU A 251 12.21 -5.22 -9.63
C LEU A 251 12.98 -4.31 -10.59
N ALA A 252 12.44 -3.13 -10.93
CA ALA A 252 13.09 -2.18 -11.83
C ALA A 252 14.29 -1.47 -11.19
N SER A 253 14.26 -1.21 -9.88
CA SER A 253 15.42 -0.75 -9.11
C SER A 253 15.39 -1.27 -7.66
N PRO A 254 15.99 -2.45 -7.42
CA PRO A 254 16.05 -3.06 -6.09
C PRO A 254 16.78 -2.22 -5.03
N GLY A 255 17.64 -1.27 -5.45
CA GLY A 255 18.33 -0.33 -4.55
C GLY A 255 17.45 0.81 -4.04
N ILE A 256 16.19 0.91 -4.48
CA ILE A 256 15.18 1.83 -3.94
C ILE A 256 14.09 1.03 -3.24
N LEU A 257 13.88 1.29 -1.94
CA LEU A 257 12.83 0.64 -1.16
C LEU A 257 11.45 1.04 -1.69
N LYS A 258 10.60 0.05 -2.00
CA LYS A 258 9.19 0.23 -2.34
C LYS A 258 8.31 -0.76 -1.54
N PRO A 259 7.05 -0.41 -1.21
CA PRO A 259 6.40 0.89 -1.44
C PRO A 259 7.08 2.00 -0.61
N ASP A 260 6.79 3.26 -0.91
CA ASP A 260 7.40 4.38 -0.18
C ASP A 260 6.74 4.59 1.18
N ILE A 261 5.41 4.42 1.23
CA ILE A 261 4.59 4.73 2.41
C ILE A 261 3.27 3.95 2.37
N THR A 262 2.57 3.84 3.50
CA THR A 262 1.18 3.35 3.56
C THR A 262 0.21 4.43 4.03
N GLY A 263 -1.04 4.31 3.60
CA GLY A 263 -2.15 5.18 4.02
C GLY A 263 -3.49 4.43 4.06
N PRO A 264 -4.57 5.09 4.52
CA PRO A 264 -5.89 4.48 4.61
C PRO A 264 -6.44 4.09 3.23
N GLY A 265 -6.67 2.79 3.04
CA GLY A 265 -7.12 2.24 1.75
C GLY A 265 -8.17 1.14 1.86
N VAL A 266 -8.63 0.82 3.07
CA VAL A 266 -9.65 -0.22 3.29
C VAL A 266 -10.95 0.42 3.72
N SER A 267 -12.04 0.03 3.07
CA SER A 267 -13.40 0.48 3.32
C SER A 267 -13.49 2.00 3.42
N VAL A 268 -13.01 2.72 2.41
CA VAL A 268 -13.06 4.18 2.33
C VAL A 268 -14.38 4.63 1.72
N LEU A 269 -15.11 5.51 2.42
CA LEU A 269 -16.34 6.13 1.94
C LEU A 269 -16.00 7.34 1.05
N ALA A 270 -16.50 7.35 -0.19
CA ALA A 270 -16.33 8.46 -1.13
C ALA A 270 -17.56 8.63 -2.03
N ALA A 271 -17.63 9.76 -2.75
CA ALA A 271 -18.69 10.00 -3.71
C ALA A 271 -18.71 8.93 -4.82
N TYR A 272 -19.90 8.54 -5.28
CA TYR A 272 -20.06 7.47 -6.25
C TYR A 272 -21.30 7.68 -7.14
N THR A 273 -21.14 7.44 -8.44
CA THR A 273 -22.24 7.52 -9.40
C THR A 273 -23.25 6.39 -9.15
N GLY A 274 -24.53 6.74 -9.05
CA GLY A 274 -25.62 5.78 -8.81
C GLY A 274 -26.09 5.70 -7.36
N THR A 275 -25.19 5.80 -6.37
CA THR A 275 -25.54 5.67 -4.93
C THR A 275 -25.20 6.90 -4.08
N THR A 276 -24.89 8.06 -4.68
CA THR A 276 -24.33 9.28 -4.04
C THR A 276 -22.97 9.05 -3.37
N PHE A 277 -22.85 8.03 -2.52
CA PHE A 277 -21.63 7.55 -1.90
C PHE A 277 -21.48 6.03 -2.04
N ASN A 278 -20.25 5.54 -1.95
CA ASN A 278 -19.93 4.13 -1.87
C ASN A 278 -18.70 3.91 -0.98
N ILE A 279 -18.54 2.69 -0.47
CA ILE A 279 -17.40 2.28 0.34
C ILE A 279 -16.63 1.21 -0.45
N ILE A 280 -15.37 1.52 -0.76
CA ILE A 280 -14.51 0.66 -1.57
C ILE A 280 -13.11 0.58 -0.96
N SER A 281 -12.36 -0.44 -1.37
CA SER A 281 -11.02 -0.72 -0.87
C SER A 281 -10.01 -0.88 -1.99
N GLY A 282 -8.78 -0.48 -1.75
CA GLY A 282 -7.68 -0.58 -2.70
C GLY A 282 -6.56 0.39 -2.35
N THR A 283 -5.36 0.11 -2.85
CA THR A 283 -4.28 1.11 -2.90
C THR A 283 -4.71 2.36 -3.69
N SER A 284 -5.63 2.21 -4.64
CA SER A 284 -6.33 3.31 -5.33
C SER A 284 -7.06 4.27 -4.39
N MET A 285 -7.47 3.84 -3.18
CA MET A 285 -8.09 4.70 -2.17
C MET A 285 -7.06 5.37 -1.27
N SER A 286 -5.92 4.72 -1.02
CA SER A 286 -4.80 5.34 -0.29
C SER A 286 -4.14 6.47 -1.08
N THR A 287 -3.95 6.28 -2.39
CA THR A 287 -3.31 7.25 -3.28
C THR A 287 -3.91 8.66 -3.18
N PRO A 288 -5.24 8.89 -3.32
CA PRO A 288 -5.81 10.23 -3.21
C PRO A 288 -5.69 10.84 -1.81
N HIS A 289 -5.63 10.05 -0.74
CA HIS A 289 -5.30 10.59 0.60
C HIS A 289 -3.90 11.21 0.59
N LEU A 290 -2.91 10.50 0.05
CA LEU A 290 -1.53 10.98 -0.03
C LEU A 290 -1.37 12.15 -1.01
N SER A 291 -2.09 12.15 -2.13
CA SER A 291 -2.14 13.30 -3.03
C SER A 291 -2.72 14.54 -2.34
N GLY A 292 -3.79 14.39 -1.54
CA GLY A 292 -4.38 15.47 -0.77
C GLY A 292 -3.41 16.02 0.30
N ILE A 293 -2.72 15.13 1.02
CA ILE A 293 -1.69 15.52 2.00
C ILE A 293 -0.54 16.26 1.32
N ALA A 294 -0.04 15.76 0.19
CA ALA A 294 1.01 16.42 -0.58
C ALA A 294 0.57 17.82 -1.06
N ALA A 295 -0.68 17.96 -1.51
CA ALA A 295 -1.24 19.25 -1.91
C ALA A 295 -1.33 20.25 -0.74
N LEU A 296 -1.76 19.81 0.45
CA LEU A 296 -1.78 20.64 1.65
C LEU A 296 -0.37 21.10 2.05
N ILE A 297 0.61 20.18 2.00
CA ILE A 297 2.01 20.52 2.26
C ILE A 297 2.52 21.52 1.21
N LYS A 298 2.26 21.31 -0.08
CA LYS A 298 2.64 22.25 -1.15
C LYS A 298 2.01 23.62 -0.97
N SER A 299 0.75 23.68 -0.52
CA SER A 299 0.08 24.95 -0.21
C SER A 299 0.76 25.69 0.95
N ALA A 300 1.16 24.96 2.00
CA ALA A 300 1.88 25.53 3.14
C ALA A 300 3.37 25.81 2.86
N ARG A 301 3.93 25.18 1.82
CA ARG A 301 5.34 25.28 1.40
C ARG A 301 5.44 25.39 -0.13
N PRO A 302 5.05 26.54 -0.72
CA PRO A 302 4.96 26.68 -2.19
C PRO A 302 6.28 26.45 -2.92
N ASP A 303 7.43 26.70 -2.28
CA ASP A 303 8.75 26.57 -2.90
C ASP A 303 9.33 25.15 -2.82
N TRP A 304 8.67 24.23 -2.11
CA TRP A 304 9.18 22.86 -1.98
C TRP A 304 9.06 22.09 -3.29
N SER A 305 10.13 21.37 -3.62
CA SER A 305 10.14 20.42 -4.72
C SER A 305 9.19 19.23 -4.42
N PRO A 306 8.78 18.47 -5.44
CA PRO A 306 8.11 17.19 -5.22
C PRO A 306 8.91 16.23 -4.31
N ALA A 307 10.23 16.20 -4.44
CA ALA A 307 11.10 15.35 -3.64
C ALA A 307 11.14 15.77 -2.16
N ALA A 308 11.16 17.08 -1.87
CA ALA A 308 11.09 17.60 -0.51
C ALA A 308 9.75 17.22 0.17
N ILE A 309 8.62 17.32 -0.58
CA ILE A 309 7.30 16.90 -0.09
C ILE A 309 7.27 15.39 0.17
N LYS A 310 7.78 14.59 -0.78
CA LYS A 310 7.90 13.14 -0.63
C LYS A 310 8.74 12.78 0.60
N SER A 311 9.88 13.44 0.78
CA SER A 311 10.74 13.25 1.93
C SER A 311 10.03 13.58 3.23
N ALA A 312 9.31 14.70 3.31
CA ALA A 312 8.59 15.09 4.51
C ALA A 312 7.54 14.05 4.91
N ILE A 313 6.79 13.54 3.92
CA ILE A 313 5.79 12.49 4.10
C ILE A 313 6.43 11.18 4.60
N MET A 314 7.53 10.73 3.98
CA MET A 314 8.19 9.47 4.36
C MET A 314 8.87 9.56 5.72
N THR A 315 9.66 10.60 5.96
CA THR A 315 10.55 10.68 7.14
C THR A 315 9.83 10.92 8.46
N THR A 316 8.55 11.26 8.40
CA THR A 316 7.70 11.53 9.56
C THR A 316 6.61 10.49 9.79
N ALA A 317 6.59 9.43 8.96
CA ALA A 317 5.62 8.35 9.04
C ALA A 317 5.71 7.58 10.37
N SER A 318 4.56 7.06 10.82
CA SER A 318 4.47 6.20 12.00
C SER A 318 4.71 4.74 11.64
N VAL A 319 5.51 4.04 12.44
CA VAL A 319 5.69 2.57 12.31
C VAL A 319 4.86 1.77 13.31
N VAL A 320 4.06 2.48 14.12
CA VAL A 320 3.17 1.89 15.12
C VAL A 320 1.72 2.22 14.83
N ASP A 321 0.84 1.34 15.29
CA ASP A 321 -0.59 1.49 15.33
C ASP A 321 -1.02 2.50 16.42
N HIS A 322 -2.32 2.81 16.51
CA HIS A 322 -2.83 3.76 17.51
C HIS A 322 -2.67 3.27 18.97
N SER A 323 -2.42 1.97 19.17
CA SER A 323 -2.12 1.37 20.48
C SER A 323 -0.63 1.39 20.84
N GLY A 324 0.21 1.94 19.95
CA GLY A 324 1.66 2.00 20.13
C GLY A 324 2.39 0.69 19.80
N LYS A 325 1.71 -0.29 19.21
CA LYS A 325 2.30 -1.56 18.78
C LYS A 325 2.78 -1.47 17.32
N PRO A 326 3.77 -2.27 16.88
CA PRO A 326 4.18 -2.28 15.48
C PRO A 326 2.98 -2.52 14.54
N ILE A 327 2.95 -1.82 13.41
CA ILE A 327 1.99 -2.10 12.33
C ILE A 327 2.15 -3.56 11.92
N VAL A 328 1.04 -4.28 11.80
CA VAL A 328 1.03 -5.71 11.44
C VAL A 328 0.56 -5.95 10.00
N ASN A 329 0.90 -7.11 9.46
CA ASN A 329 0.45 -7.60 8.17
C ASN A 329 -0.85 -8.42 8.30
N GLU A 330 -1.29 -9.01 7.20
CA GLU A 330 -2.53 -9.78 7.14
C GLU A 330 -2.53 -11.07 7.97
N GLN A 331 -1.36 -11.55 8.43
CA GLN A 331 -1.23 -12.66 9.38
C GLN A 331 -1.09 -12.18 10.85
N LEU A 332 -1.26 -10.88 11.12
CA LEU A 332 -1.05 -10.26 12.44
C LEU A 332 0.40 -10.36 12.95
N LEU A 333 1.36 -10.54 12.04
CA LEU A 333 2.78 -10.45 12.33
C LEU A 333 3.27 -9.03 12.06
N PRO A 334 4.34 -8.53 12.72
CA PRO A 334 4.92 -7.23 12.39
C PRO A 334 5.18 -7.10 10.89
N ALA A 335 4.64 -6.05 10.28
CA ALA A 335 4.76 -5.82 8.85
C ALA A 335 6.17 -5.34 8.50
N ASP A 336 6.72 -5.91 7.43
CA ASP A 336 8.06 -5.61 6.97
C ASP A 336 8.10 -4.31 6.13
N LEU A 337 9.30 -3.78 5.88
CA LEU A 337 9.50 -2.56 5.07
C LEU A 337 9.00 -2.67 3.62
N PHE A 338 8.92 -3.87 3.05
CA PHE A 338 8.36 -4.10 1.70
C PHE A 338 6.83 -4.13 1.70
N ALA A 339 6.19 -4.09 2.87
CA ALA A 339 4.76 -3.92 3.05
C ALA A 339 4.39 -2.48 3.45
N ILE A 340 5.11 -1.87 4.41
CA ILE A 340 4.76 -0.54 4.97
C ILE A 340 5.55 0.63 4.38
N GLY A 341 6.66 0.38 3.68
CA GLY A 341 7.61 1.42 3.29
C GLY A 341 8.19 2.13 4.51
N ALA A 342 8.09 3.47 4.54
CA ALA A 342 8.50 4.26 5.69
C ALA A 342 7.56 4.13 6.91
N GLY A 343 6.31 3.69 6.70
CA GLY A 343 5.26 3.61 7.73
C GLY A 343 3.93 4.19 7.27
N HIS A 344 2.98 4.35 8.20
CA HIS A 344 1.71 5.02 7.96
C HIS A 344 1.86 6.53 8.00
N VAL A 345 1.24 7.22 7.04
CA VAL A 345 1.36 8.67 6.89
C VAL A 345 0.95 9.45 8.16
N ASN A 346 1.73 10.48 8.50
CA ASN A 346 1.41 11.44 9.55
C ASN A 346 1.38 12.86 8.98
N PRO A 347 0.20 13.38 8.57
CA PRO A 347 0.12 14.69 7.91
C PRO A 347 0.62 15.84 8.78
N VAL A 348 0.36 15.78 10.09
CA VAL A 348 0.73 16.84 11.04
C VAL A 348 2.24 16.95 11.15
N LYS A 349 2.95 15.83 11.36
CA LYS A 349 4.42 15.84 11.40
C LYS A 349 5.04 16.17 10.05
N ALA A 350 4.46 15.70 8.94
CA ALA A 350 4.95 15.97 7.59
C ALA A 350 4.91 17.46 7.21
N SER A 351 4.05 18.27 7.85
CA SER A 351 4.02 19.72 7.63
C SER A 351 5.26 20.47 8.18
N ASN A 352 5.98 19.85 9.11
CA ASN A 352 7.20 20.40 9.72
C ASN A 352 8.20 19.27 10.05
N PRO A 353 8.87 18.69 9.03
CA PRO A 353 9.72 17.52 9.19
C PRO A 353 11.09 17.85 9.78
N GLY A 354 11.50 19.13 9.83
CA GLY A 354 12.84 19.53 10.25
C GLY A 354 13.88 19.40 9.13
N LEU A 355 14.12 18.18 8.64
CA LEU A 355 15.02 17.93 7.50
C LEU A 355 14.29 17.26 6.33
N VAL A 356 14.76 17.53 5.11
CA VAL A 356 14.30 16.82 3.90
C VAL A 356 15.47 16.35 3.04
N TYR A 357 15.28 15.21 2.38
CA TYR A 357 16.14 14.69 1.31
C TYR A 357 15.60 15.23 -0.01
N ASP A 358 16.25 16.29 -0.51
CA ASP A 358 15.81 16.98 -1.72
C ASP A 358 16.51 16.45 -2.96
N LEU A 359 15.80 16.46 -4.10
CA LEU A 359 16.25 15.97 -5.40
C LEU A 359 15.68 16.87 -6.50
N SER A 360 16.47 17.05 -7.55
CA SER A 360 16.10 17.68 -8.82
C SER A 360 15.80 16.62 -9.89
N ALA A 361 15.22 17.05 -11.01
CA ALA A 361 15.04 16.18 -12.18
C ALA A 361 16.38 15.67 -12.75
N ASP A 362 17.42 16.50 -12.71
CA ASP A 362 18.75 16.13 -13.20
C ASP A 362 19.42 15.05 -12.32
N ASP A 363 19.14 15.03 -11.01
CA ASP A 363 19.60 13.94 -10.13
C ASP A 363 18.99 12.59 -10.55
N TYR A 364 17.72 12.56 -10.98
CA TYR A 364 17.10 11.35 -11.50
C TYR A 364 17.67 10.92 -12.86
N ILE A 365 18.03 11.87 -13.73
CA ILE A 365 18.73 11.57 -15.00
C ILE A 365 20.10 10.95 -14.73
N ALA A 366 20.87 11.57 -13.83
CA ALA A 366 22.17 11.08 -13.40
C ALA A 366 22.08 9.66 -12.80
N TYR A 367 21.02 9.41 -12.04
CA TYR A 367 20.73 8.09 -11.49
C TYR A 367 20.33 7.06 -12.56
N LEU A 368 19.49 7.42 -13.53
CA LEU A 368 19.14 6.52 -14.64
C LEU A 368 20.39 6.12 -15.45
N CYS A 369 21.28 7.08 -15.74
CA CYS A 369 22.56 6.79 -16.36
C CYS A 369 23.44 5.90 -15.47
N GLY A 370 23.42 6.09 -14.15
CA GLY A 370 24.16 5.25 -13.19
C GLY A 370 23.59 3.84 -12.97
N LEU A 371 22.30 3.63 -13.27
CA LEU A 371 21.68 2.31 -13.37
C LEU A 371 22.12 1.54 -14.64
N GLY A 372 22.77 2.21 -15.60
CA GLY A 372 23.21 1.62 -16.86
C GLY A 372 22.19 1.70 -17.99
N TYR A 373 21.15 2.54 -17.87
CA TYR A 373 20.24 2.81 -18.99
C TYR A 373 21.01 3.48 -20.12
N ALA A 374 20.74 3.07 -21.36
CA ALA A 374 21.35 3.70 -22.52
C ALA A 374 20.84 5.13 -22.73
N SER A 375 21.66 6.01 -23.31
CA SER A 375 21.30 7.41 -23.63
C SER A 375 19.94 7.54 -24.34
N LYS A 376 19.62 6.61 -25.24
CA LYS A 376 18.31 6.57 -25.93
C LYS A 376 17.15 6.28 -24.98
N GLN A 377 17.31 5.37 -24.03
CA GLN A 377 16.27 5.03 -23.05
C GLN A 377 16.04 6.19 -22.08
N VAL A 378 17.13 6.80 -21.58
CA VAL A 378 17.03 7.99 -20.73
C VAL A 378 16.39 9.16 -21.49
N SER A 379 16.67 9.29 -22.79
CA SER A 379 16.01 10.29 -23.65
C SER A 379 14.51 10.07 -23.82
N VAL A 380 14.03 8.81 -23.79
CA VAL A 380 12.59 8.50 -23.79
C VAL A 380 11.94 9.02 -22.50
N ILE A 381 12.54 8.70 -21.35
CA ILE A 381 12.03 9.13 -20.04
C ILE A 381 12.06 10.66 -19.90
N ALA A 382 13.19 11.28 -20.25
CA ALA A 382 13.37 12.72 -20.15
C ALA A 382 12.64 13.51 -21.26
N ARG A 383 12.20 12.83 -22.33
CA ARG A 383 11.54 13.43 -23.51
C ARG A 383 12.37 14.53 -24.17
N ARG A 384 13.70 14.41 -24.06
CA ARG A 384 14.72 15.27 -24.66
C ARG A 384 15.99 14.45 -24.85
N THR A 385 16.86 14.87 -25.76
CA THR A 385 18.14 14.19 -25.97
C THR A 385 19.01 14.27 -24.71
N ILE A 386 19.40 13.11 -24.19
CA ILE A 386 20.33 12.95 -23.08
C ILE A 386 21.51 12.10 -23.57
N ASP A 387 22.72 12.52 -23.21
CA ASP A 387 23.93 11.73 -23.39
C ASP A 387 24.49 11.35 -22.02
N CYS A 388 24.33 10.07 -21.64
CA CYS A 388 24.82 9.57 -20.36
C CYS A 388 26.36 9.58 -20.23
N SER A 389 27.10 9.75 -21.33
CA SER A 389 28.56 9.93 -21.26
C SER A 389 28.97 11.35 -20.85
N ALA A 390 28.07 12.32 -21.04
CA ALA A 390 28.29 13.74 -20.74
C ALA A 390 27.60 14.21 -19.44
N VAL A 391 26.74 13.38 -18.84
CA VAL A 391 26.05 13.66 -17.58
C VAL A 391 26.74 12.93 -16.43
N SER A 392 26.76 13.55 -15.24
CA SER A 392 27.24 12.88 -14.02
C SER A 392 26.45 11.60 -13.74
N SER A 393 27.12 10.55 -13.26
CA SER A 393 26.48 9.29 -12.89
C SER A 393 26.28 9.20 -11.37
N ILE A 394 25.08 8.83 -10.92
CA ILE A 394 24.78 8.55 -9.51
C ILE A 394 24.61 7.02 -9.36
N PRO A 395 25.44 6.34 -8.55
CA PRO A 395 25.24 4.93 -8.24
C PRO A 395 23.87 4.68 -7.61
N GLU A 396 23.28 3.51 -7.87
CA GLU A 396 21.92 3.18 -7.44
C GLU A 396 21.67 3.47 -5.94
N LYS A 397 22.59 3.03 -5.08
CA LYS A 397 22.53 3.22 -3.62
C LYS A 397 22.59 4.68 -3.17
N ASP A 398 23.14 5.57 -3.99
CA ASP A 398 23.50 6.96 -3.63
C ASP A 398 22.49 8.00 -4.13
N LEU A 399 21.42 7.61 -4.83
CA LEU A 399 20.29 8.52 -5.05
C LEU A 399 19.86 9.08 -3.69
N ASN A 400 19.69 10.39 -3.59
CA ASN A 400 19.41 11.09 -2.34
C ASN A 400 17.98 10.84 -1.83
N TYR A 401 17.66 9.58 -1.57
CA TYR A 401 16.34 9.06 -1.31
C TYR A 401 16.10 8.93 0.21
N PRO A 402 14.86 9.14 0.71
CA PRO A 402 14.56 9.06 2.14
C PRO A 402 14.58 7.65 2.76
N SER A 403 15.01 6.64 2.00
CA SER A 403 15.25 5.28 2.48
C SER A 403 16.61 4.77 1.96
N ILE A 404 17.07 3.67 2.54
CA ILE A 404 18.33 3.02 2.14
C ILE A 404 18.04 1.55 1.89
N SER A 405 18.30 1.07 0.67
CA SER A 405 18.32 -0.35 0.33
C SER A 405 19.70 -0.69 -0.20
N VAL A 406 20.35 -1.70 0.38
CA VAL A 406 21.70 -2.12 0.00
C VAL A 406 21.75 -3.64 -0.12
N THR A 407 22.44 -4.12 -1.14
CA THR A 407 22.76 -5.54 -1.26
C THR A 407 24.18 -5.79 -0.76
N LEU A 408 24.34 -6.73 0.17
CA LEU A 408 25.63 -7.23 0.65
C LEU A 408 25.74 -8.73 0.36
N GLY A 409 26.94 -9.30 0.33
CA GLY A 409 27.17 -10.72 0.06
C GLY A 409 27.94 -10.98 -1.23
N GLY A 410 28.30 -12.25 -1.47
CA GLY A 410 29.34 -12.60 -2.45
C GLY A 410 30.64 -11.82 -2.16
N ASN A 411 31.12 -11.06 -3.14
CA ASN A 411 32.31 -10.22 -2.99
C ASN A 411 32.03 -8.85 -2.31
N THR A 412 30.78 -8.51 -2.03
CA THR A 412 30.39 -7.18 -1.49
C THR A 412 30.07 -7.26 0.00
N THR A 413 31.09 -7.23 0.86
CA THR A 413 30.90 -7.28 2.33
C THR A 413 30.75 -5.90 2.98
N TYR A 414 30.88 -4.84 2.19
CA TYR A 414 30.92 -3.44 2.60
C TYR A 414 30.10 -2.58 1.64
N ALA A 415 29.36 -1.61 2.18
CA ALA A 415 28.76 -0.54 1.40
C ALA A 415 28.84 0.79 2.15
N MET A 416 29.07 1.86 1.41
CA MET A 416 29.03 3.23 1.93
C MET A 416 28.02 4.01 1.11
N VAL A 417 26.99 4.53 1.76
CA VAL A 417 25.88 5.23 1.13
C VAL A 417 25.99 6.72 1.43
N GLU A 418 25.99 7.57 0.40
CA GLU A 418 25.98 9.01 0.57
C GLU A 418 24.55 9.57 0.59
N ARG A 419 24.28 10.53 1.48
CA ARG A 419 23.03 11.28 1.53
C ARG A 419 23.30 12.76 1.81
N ARG A 420 22.34 13.58 1.39
CA ARG A 420 22.31 15.03 1.62
C ARG A 420 20.95 15.44 2.18
N VAL A 421 20.97 16.19 3.26
CA VAL A 421 19.75 16.70 3.90
C VAL A 421 19.77 18.22 3.94
N LYS A 422 18.61 18.81 3.67
CA LYS A 422 18.34 20.25 3.74
C LYS A 422 17.56 20.56 5.00
N ASN A 423 18.01 21.54 5.78
CA ASN A 423 17.24 22.03 6.93
C ASN A 423 16.07 22.88 6.46
N VAL A 424 14.85 22.44 6.74
CA VAL A 424 13.61 23.19 6.48
C VAL A 424 12.89 23.58 7.77
N GLY A 425 13.50 23.27 8.92
CA GLY A 425 13.08 23.71 10.24
C GLY A 425 13.77 25.01 10.65
N ASN A 426 13.95 25.19 11.96
CA ASN A 426 14.54 26.41 12.52
C ASN A 426 16.04 26.53 12.20
N ALA A 427 16.52 27.77 12.07
CA ALA A 427 17.95 28.06 12.06
C ALA A 427 18.59 27.70 13.42
N GLY A 428 19.89 27.41 13.42
CA GLY A 428 20.62 27.04 14.65
C GLY A 428 20.28 25.64 15.19
N SER A 429 19.72 24.76 14.36
CA SER A 429 19.34 23.39 14.77
C SER A 429 20.52 22.42 14.73
N THR A 430 20.58 21.51 15.71
CA THR A 430 21.52 20.39 15.74
C THR A 430 20.76 19.06 15.73
N TYR A 431 21.24 18.12 14.94
CA TYR A 431 20.70 16.77 14.84
C TYR A 431 21.77 15.73 15.15
N TRP A 432 21.40 14.70 15.90
CA TRP A 432 22.24 13.55 16.24
C TRP A 432 21.75 12.30 15.51
N ALA A 433 22.69 11.54 14.97
CA ALA A 433 22.37 10.29 14.29
C ALA A 433 22.12 9.17 15.31
N GLU A 434 21.00 8.48 15.15
CA GLU A 434 20.67 7.22 15.82
C GLU A 434 20.45 6.14 14.75
N VAL A 435 21.06 4.97 14.93
CA VAL A 435 20.99 3.89 13.94
C VAL A 435 20.53 2.60 14.61
N GLY A 436 19.36 2.12 14.21
CA GLY A 436 18.94 0.74 14.46
C GLY A 436 19.55 -0.15 13.38
N ALA A 437 20.71 -0.75 13.66
CA ALA A 437 21.43 -1.55 12.68
C ALA A 437 20.63 -2.82 12.31
N PRO A 438 20.48 -3.14 11.01
CA PRO A 438 19.88 -4.38 10.58
C PRO A 438 20.64 -5.61 11.12
N TYR A 439 19.91 -6.65 11.53
CA TYR A 439 20.51 -7.90 12.03
C TYR A 439 21.54 -8.46 11.05
N GLY A 440 22.70 -8.90 11.54
CA GLY A 440 23.80 -9.41 10.70
C GLY A 440 24.68 -8.32 10.07
N THR A 441 24.37 -7.03 10.28
CA THR A 441 25.12 -5.90 9.72
C THR A 441 25.51 -4.89 10.79
N TYR A 442 26.77 -4.47 10.76
CA TYR A 442 27.23 -3.27 11.45
C TYR A 442 26.87 -2.04 10.61
N ALA A 443 26.29 -1.01 11.25
CA ALA A 443 25.93 0.25 10.60
C ALA A 443 26.47 1.46 11.39
N ARG A 444 27.08 2.44 10.70
CA ARG A 444 27.60 3.68 11.31
C ARG A 444 27.39 4.89 10.42
N VAL A 445 27.06 6.03 11.02
CA VAL A 445 26.88 7.32 10.32
C VAL A 445 28.09 8.22 10.55
N HIS A 446 28.50 8.95 9.50
CA HIS A 446 29.55 9.95 9.56
C HIS A 446 29.22 11.22 8.75
N PRO A 447 29.32 12.44 9.33
CA PRO A 447 29.54 12.70 10.75
C PRO A 447 28.32 12.27 11.59
N PRO A 448 28.48 11.94 12.89
CA PRO A 448 27.35 11.52 13.74
C PRO A 448 26.46 12.70 14.19
N VAL A 449 26.85 13.94 13.88
CA VAL A 449 26.13 15.16 14.26
C VAL A 449 26.11 16.12 13.07
N LEU A 450 24.94 16.67 12.77
CA LEU A 450 24.74 17.73 11.78
C LEU A 450 24.32 19.02 12.47
N ARG A 451 25.04 20.10 12.21
CA ARG A 451 24.73 21.44 12.72
C ARG A 451 24.37 22.36 11.55
N PHE A 452 23.21 23.00 11.66
CA PHE A 452 22.69 23.91 10.65
C PHE A 452 22.59 25.32 11.23
N ASN A 453 23.25 26.28 10.59
CA ASN A 453 23.29 27.67 11.04
C ASN A 453 22.10 28.48 10.52
N TYR A 454 21.57 28.12 9.35
CA TYR A 454 20.47 28.83 8.68
C TYR A 454 19.51 27.83 7.99
N VAL A 455 18.31 28.31 7.68
CA VAL A 455 17.28 27.56 6.94
C VAL A 455 17.74 27.35 5.50
N ASN A 456 17.40 26.21 4.91
CA ASN A 456 17.84 25.73 3.59
C ASN A 456 19.33 25.38 3.47
N GLN A 457 20.08 25.42 4.57
CA GLN A 457 21.44 24.89 4.56
C GLN A 457 21.41 23.38 4.31
N GLU A 458 22.24 22.92 3.38
CA GLU A 458 22.43 21.49 3.10
C GLU A 458 23.67 20.95 3.78
N LYS A 459 23.59 19.70 4.23
CA LYS A 459 24.73 18.93 4.76
C LYS A 459 24.73 17.52 4.20
N ARG A 460 25.93 17.01 3.93
CA ARG A 460 26.18 15.64 3.50
C ARG A 460 26.54 14.76 4.69
N PHE A 461 26.17 13.49 4.61
CA PHE A 461 26.60 12.46 5.52
C PHE A 461 26.68 11.11 4.79
N PHE A 462 27.36 10.17 5.44
CA PHE A 462 27.58 8.83 4.92
C PHE A 462 27.08 7.80 5.91
N VAL A 463 26.47 6.72 5.40
CA VAL A 463 26.09 5.54 6.18
C VAL A 463 26.92 4.37 5.70
N VAL A 464 27.71 3.80 6.60
CA VAL A 464 28.60 2.68 6.33
C VAL A 464 27.96 1.40 6.86
N PHE A 465 27.84 0.41 5.98
CA PHE A 465 27.36 -0.94 6.29
C PHE A 465 28.50 -1.94 6.12
N LYS A 466 28.65 -2.85 7.09
CA LYS A 466 29.60 -3.96 7.07
C LYS A 466 28.89 -5.24 7.48
N MET A 467 29.03 -6.30 6.70
CA MET A 467 28.53 -7.62 7.08
C MET A 467 29.33 -8.14 8.28
N VAL A 468 28.64 -8.56 9.34
CA VAL A 468 29.25 -9.14 10.57
C VAL A 468 28.72 -10.55 10.88
N GLY A 469 27.66 -10.97 10.20
CA GLY A 469 27.10 -12.32 10.21
C GLY A 469 26.16 -12.48 9.01
N GLY A 470 25.75 -13.71 8.71
CA GLY A 470 24.85 -14.02 7.60
C GLY A 470 23.53 -14.63 8.05
N GLY A 471 22.43 -14.22 7.42
CA GLY A 471 21.13 -14.88 7.54
C GLY A 471 19.96 -13.97 7.13
N GLY A 472 19.39 -14.21 5.93
CA GLY A 472 18.13 -13.59 5.44
C GLY A 472 18.16 -12.06 5.28
N GLY A 473 17.22 -11.49 4.52
CA GLY A 473 17.07 -10.02 4.45
C GLY A 473 16.84 -9.40 5.83
N SER A 474 17.52 -8.29 6.13
CA SER A 474 17.45 -7.65 7.46
C SER A 474 17.03 -6.18 7.38
N GLN A 475 16.31 -5.71 8.40
CA GLN A 475 15.68 -4.39 8.42
C GLN A 475 16.14 -3.56 9.61
N GLY A 476 16.23 -2.25 9.41
CA GLY A 476 16.67 -1.29 10.41
C GLY A 476 16.22 0.13 10.08
N TYR A 477 16.86 1.11 10.71
CA TYR A 477 16.55 2.52 10.47
C TYR A 477 17.73 3.44 10.80
N LEU A 478 17.71 4.61 10.19
CA LEU A 478 18.47 5.79 10.57
C LEU A 478 17.48 6.85 11.07
N LYS A 479 17.79 7.52 12.18
CA LYS A 479 17.10 8.72 12.62
C LYS A 479 18.08 9.87 12.77
N TRP A 480 17.67 11.05 12.31
CA TRP A 480 18.24 12.31 12.78
C TRP A 480 17.32 12.88 13.85
N VAL A 481 17.79 12.90 15.08
CA VAL A 481 17.01 13.34 16.25
C VAL A 481 17.47 14.74 16.65
N SER A 482 16.52 15.62 16.94
CA SER A 482 16.75 16.91 17.58
C SER A 482 15.75 17.08 18.73
N VAL A 483 15.75 18.24 19.39
CA VAL A 483 14.77 18.53 20.45
C VAL A 483 13.33 18.45 19.96
N ASN A 484 13.07 18.86 18.71
CA ASN A 484 11.71 19.04 18.19
C ASN A 484 11.34 18.07 17.06
N HIS A 485 12.31 17.39 16.47
CA HIS A 485 12.13 16.61 15.24
C HIS A 485 12.85 15.27 15.31
N GLU A 486 12.20 14.24 14.77
CA GLU A 486 12.78 12.95 14.44
C GLU A 486 12.59 12.74 12.94
N VAL A 487 13.69 12.59 12.20
CA VAL A 487 13.69 12.37 10.75
C VAL A 487 14.15 10.94 10.50
N ARG A 488 13.21 10.04 10.22
CA ARG A 488 13.45 8.59 10.15
C ARG A 488 13.55 8.08 8.71
N SER A 489 14.61 7.37 8.39
CA SER A 489 14.79 6.65 7.13
C SER A 489 14.84 5.14 7.37
N PRO A 490 13.98 4.33 6.74
CA PRO A 490 14.08 2.88 6.82
C PRO A 490 15.33 2.36 6.08
N ILE A 491 15.93 1.29 6.61
CA ILE A 491 17.10 0.61 6.06
C ILE A 491 16.74 -0.84 5.76
N SER A 492 16.98 -1.31 4.55
CA SER A 492 16.86 -2.72 4.15
C SER A 492 18.20 -3.24 3.63
N ILE A 493 18.62 -4.41 4.11
CA ILE A 493 19.79 -5.13 3.62
C ILE A 493 19.33 -6.45 2.99
N THR A 494 19.70 -6.65 1.73
CA THR A 494 19.53 -7.91 1.03
C THR A 494 20.86 -8.66 1.02
N TYR A 495 20.90 -9.90 1.49
CA TYR A 495 22.11 -10.73 1.47
C TYR A 495 22.10 -11.64 0.23
N LYS A 496 23.13 -11.53 -0.60
CA LYS A 496 23.42 -12.51 -1.66
C LYS A 496 24.28 -13.62 -1.09
N HIS A 497 23.82 -14.86 -1.26
CA HIS A 497 24.56 -16.06 -0.88
C HIS A 497 25.52 -16.49 -1.98
#